data_AF-A0A8C6LQQ3-F1
#
_entry.id   AF-A0A8C6LQQ3-F1
#
_cell.length_a   1.000
_cell.length_b   1.000
_cell.length_c   1.000
_cell.angle_alpha   90.00
_cell.angle_beta   90.00
_cell.angle_gamma   90.00
#
_symmetry.space_group_name_H-M   'P 1'
#
loop_
_entity.id
_entity.type
_entity.pdbx_description
1 polymer ?
#
loop_
_entity_poly.entity_id
_entity_poly.type
_entity_poly.pdbx_seq_one_letter_code
_entity_poly.pdbx_strand_id
1 'polypeptide(L)'
;MEAASLHLQLVYSYVRRFSGLVCRCPAKFPSAHLIVRGLFSAVSGAVVFLGIAHSLPLTFDLKLTVGALFVGVCVAGGVLSSSFRCSILLMFPSILGSRGRTYLMILIVSVLYSGPIANIQQNAEAAALSLSCNLDLQVHHSRMLWRSAIQPFIAITQELMDSKDEFQLEALNVSRKFQNIRDEVMEQYGYDQFHPRSHGNSTQEQFATKTKMQCDSVVNEGVQRCADWFSLRWAECMAAIPVPVINHILCVSMKFHFLCDAMRVMTPWCRDQIPVEGNFGQLFDQLNVSVDRLSQEFLTELVLQEQQQSVLDGSLLDQNFTQSVTDSFLTLTRTMGQVLNTLQLLLSFTFITVFIQGFSYLLSYRTDIYFDNVYITSYFKKIDARRKRAGKHFLLPLKKSERKEFIFPWSPKIYPEELKQVMAGVIQLLSISLLCVVLLTVDFALFRVLDVISRHTFTQFNVTSGHQVNINVGGDSMVARLLRTTISGFNSSSDVNIHSDNRECVSPPSALPISVYVSCVSCVLLLALFSCFQVYTNRLRRVIAAFYHPKREKKRVLFLYNLQLHKRISFPHRKKIISRGPKTVFQRLNRWGRGLFHHPKQEASDFEVTHYADS
;
A
#
# COMPACT_ATOMS: atom_id res chain seq x y z
N MET A 1 -15.53 44.17 -21.00
CA MET A 1 -14.47 45.18 -20.72
C MET A 1 -15.03 46.58 -20.45
N GLU A 2 -16.06 47.05 -21.16
CA GLU A 2 -16.71 48.34 -20.86
C GLU A 2 -17.39 48.37 -19.47
N ALA A 3 -18.00 47.25 -19.04
CA ALA A 3 -18.55 47.12 -17.69
C ALA A 3 -17.50 47.30 -16.57
N ALA A 4 -16.26 46.83 -16.77
CA ALA A 4 -15.18 47.00 -15.79
C ALA A 4 -14.72 48.47 -15.71
N SER A 5 -14.72 49.20 -16.83
CA SER A 5 -14.45 50.65 -16.87
C SER A 5 -15.53 51.45 -16.14
N LEU A 6 -16.81 51.09 -16.35
CA LEU A 6 -17.94 51.73 -15.68
C LEU A 6 -17.94 51.43 -14.17
N HIS A 7 -17.65 50.19 -13.77
CA HIS A 7 -17.48 49.80 -12.37
C HIS A 7 -16.28 50.48 -11.72
N LEU A 8 -15.15 50.66 -12.40
CA LEU A 8 -14.00 51.38 -11.84
C LEU A 8 -14.29 52.87 -11.65
N GLN A 9 -15.07 53.48 -12.56
CA GLN A 9 -15.55 54.86 -12.42
C GLN A 9 -16.62 55.03 -11.34
N LEU A 10 -17.51 54.05 -11.17
CA LEU A 10 -18.48 53.99 -10.09
C LEU A 10 -17.81 53.77 -8.74
N VAL A 11 -16.91 52.79 -8.62
CA VAL A 11 -16.07 52.56 -7.43
C VAL A 11 -15.23 53.80 -7.15
N TYR A 12 -14.73 54.51 -8.17
CA TYR A 12 -14.04 55.77 -7.97
C TYR A 12 -14.97 56.88 -7.46
N SER A 13 -16.16 57.03 -8.03
CA SER A 13 -17.17 57.98 -7.55
C SER A 13 -17.57 57.68 -6.10
N TYR A 14 -17.76 56.39 -5.78
CA TYR A 14 -18.10 55.88 -4.47
C TYR A 14 -16.95 56.06 -3.46
N VAL A 15 -15.73 55.65 -3.79
CA VAL A 15 -14.53 55.85 -2.97
C VAL A 15 -14.26 57.35 -2.82
N ARG A 16 -14.49 58.19 -3.83
CA ARG A 16 -14.31 59.64 -3.72
C ARG A 16 -15.39 60.30 -2.85
N ARG A 17 -16.65 59.85 -2.90
CA ARG A 17 -17.74 60.29 -2.01
C ARG A 17 -17.53 59.80 -0.58
N PHE A 18 -17.28 58.50 -0.41
CA PHE A 18 -17.09 57.82 0.86
C PHE A 18 -15.82 58.29 1.56
N SER A 19 -14.69 58.33 0.87
CA SER A 19 -13.44 58.88 1.41
C SER A 19 -13.52 60.40 1.57
N GLY A 20 -14.37 61.09 0.80
CA GLY A 20 -14.74 62.49 1.08
C GLY A 20 -15.45 62.66 2.43
N LEU A 21 -16.41 61.79 2.74
CA LEU A 21 -17.15 61.74 4.01
C LEU A 21 -16.26 61.34 5.21
N VAL A 22 -15.26 60.48 4.98
CA VAL A 22 -14.38 59.90 6.02
C VAL A 22 -13.06 60.68 6.20
N CYS A 23 -12.65 61.52 5.23
CA CYS A 23 -11.32 62.16 5.26
C CYS A 23 -11.27 63.67 5.07
N ARG A 24 -12.27 64.35 4.48
CA ARG A 24 -12.26 65.82 4.37
C ARG A 24 -13.04 66.43 5.53
N CYS A 25 -12.41 67.35 6.27
CA CYS A 25 -13.15 68.26 7.16
C CYS A 25 -13.78 69.38 6.31
N PRO A 26 -15.10 69.38 6.05
CA PRO A 26 -15.79 70.65 5.95
C PRO A 26 -15.81 71.25 7.36
N ALA A 27 -15.40 72.51 7.50
CA ALA A 27 -15.35 73.23 8.77
C ALA A 27 -16.71 73.38 9.49
N LYS A 28 -17.78 72.75 8.99
CA LYS A 28 -19.16 72.94 9.43
C LYS A 28 -19.64 71.99 10.55
N PHE A 29 -19.09 70.78 10.73
CA PHE A 29 -19.54 69.85 11.80
C PHE A 29 -18.43 68.85 12.28
N PRO A 30 -17.67 69.18 13.34
CA PRO A 30 -16.56 68.34 13.81
C PRO A 30 -16.98 67.06 14.56
N SER A 31 -18.06 67.11 15.34
CA SER A 31 -18.58 65.99 16.15
C SER A 31 -19.17 64.86 15.30
N ALA A 32 -19.97 65.19 14.29
CA ALA A 32 -20.51 64.21 13.34
C ALA A 32 -19.39 63.45 12.59
N HIS A 33 -18.29 64.13 12.26
CA HIS A 33 -17.17 63.49 11.57
C HIS A 33 -16.39 62.53 12.49
N LEU A 34 -16.27 62.83 13.78
CA LEU A 34 -15.63 61.95 14.75
C LEU A 34 -16.41 60.62 14.88
N ILE A 35 -17.75 60.72 14.95
CA ILE A 35 -18.66 59.57 15.01
C ILE A 35 -18.53 58.70 13.75
N VAL A 36 -18.51 59.30 12.56
CA VAL A 36 -18.35 58.56 11.29
C VAL A 36 -17.00 57.84 11.22
N ARG A 37 -15.91 58.46 11.71
CA ARG A 37 -14.58 57.81 11.76
C ARG A 37 -14.56 56.63 12.71
N GLY A 38 -15.13 56.80 13.91
CA GLY A 38 -15.25 55.76 14.92
C GLY A 38 -16.11 54.59 14.46
N LEU A 39 -17.26 54.85 13.84
CA LEU A 39 -18.13 53.82 13.28
C LEU A 39 -17.43 53.04 12.15
N PHE A 40 -16.74 53.74 11.24
CA PHE A 40 -16.00 53.08 10.17
C PHE A 40 -14.89 52.15 10.70
N SER A 41 -14.11 52.63 11.69
CA SER A 41 -13.07 51.80 12.32
C SER A 41 -13.64 50.67 13.18
N ALA A 42 -14.78 50.86 13.83
CA ALA A 42 -15.47 49.80 14.57
C ALA A 42 -15.94 48.67 13.64
N VAL A 43 -16.65 49.01 12.56
CA VAL A 43 -17.17 48.02 11.59
C VAL A 43 -16.01 47.28 10.91
N SER A 44 -15.00 48.00 10.43
CA SER A 44 -13.84 47.38 9.80
C SER A 44 -13.03 46.51 10.76
N GLY A 45 -12.83 46.96 12.01
CA GLY A 45 -12.18 46.16 13.06
C GLY A 45 -12.96 44.90 13.40
N ALA A 46 -14.29 44.98 13.50
CA ALA A 46 -15.14 43.82 13.75
C ALA A 46 -15.06 42.78 12.62
N VAL A 47 -15.06 43.22 11.36
CA VAL A 47 -14.91 42.33 10.19
C VAL A 47 -13.55 41.63 10.19
N VAL A 48 -12.47 42.37 10.47
CA VAL A 48 -11.12 41.78 10.55
C VAL A 48 -11.02 40.79 11.69
N PHE A 49 -11.58 41.11 12.86
CA PHE A 49 -11.59 40.21 14.01
C PHE A 49 -12.41 38.95 13.74
N LEU A 50 -13.60 39.08 13.15
CA LEU A 50 -14.43 37.93 12.75
C LEU A 50 -13.67 37.02 11.79
N GLY A 51 -12.95 37.58 10.81
CA GLY A 51 -12.11 36.80 9.89
C GLY A 51 -10.98 36.02 10.60
N ILE A 52 -10.31 36.64 11.58
CA ILE A 52 -9.24 36.01 12.37
C ILE A 52 -9.81 34.96 13.34
N ALA A 53 -10.92 35.27 14.01
CA ALA A 53 -11.50 34.45 15.06
C ALA A 53 -12.38 33.29 14.54
N HIS A 54 -12.83 33.36 13.28
CA HIS A 54 -13.61 32.29 12.67
C HIS A 54 -12.84 30.97 12.62
N SER A 55 -11.53 31.04 12.34
CA SER A 55 -10.66 29.89 12.18
C SER A 55 -9.79 29.58 13.42
N LEU A 56 -10.03 30.24 14.56
CA LEU A 56 -9.36 29.95 15.83
C LEU A 56 -10.31 29.24 16.82
N PRO A 57 -9.86 28.14 17.45
CA PRO A 57 -10.65 27.40 18.45
C PRO A 57 -10.60 28.08 19.82
N LEU A 58 -11.04 29.34 19.89
CA LEU A 58 -11.16 30.10 21.14
C LEU A 58 -12.54 29.84 21.78
N THR A 59 -12.62 29.79 23.11
CA THR A 59 -13.89 29.76 23.85
C THR A 59 -14.71 31.03 23.58
N PHE A 60 -16.04 30.95 23.70
CA PHE A 60 -16.94 32.06 23.37
C PHE A 60 -16.61 33.34 24.17
N ASP A 61 -16.38 33.21 25.48
CA ASP A 61 -16.05 34.34 26.36
C ASP A 61 -14.72 35.01 26.00
N LEU A 62 -13.74 34.20 25.59
CA LEU A 62 -12.44 34.69 25.16
C LEU A 62 -12.53 35.39 23.79
N LYS A 63 -13.33 34.86 22.85
CA LYS A 63 -13.63 35.53 21.57
C LYS A 63 -14.28 36.89 21.79
N LEU A 64 -15.25 36.98 22.71
CA LEU A 64 -15.95 38.23 23.00
C LEU A 64 -15.01 39.27 23.62
N THR A 65 -14.24 38.87 24.64
CA THR A 65 -13.34 39.77 25.36
C THR A 65 -12.22 40.31 24.47
N VAL A 66 -11.52 39.41 23.76
CA VAL A 66 -10.45 39.80 22.82
C VAL A 66 -11.01 40.60 21.66
N GLY A 67 -12.20 40.25 21.18
CA GLY A 67 -12.89 40.98 20.10
C GLY A 67 -13.22 42.41 20.47
N ALA A 68 -13.80 42.63 21.66
CA ALA A 68 -14.09 43.97 22.17
C ALA A 68 -12.82 44.82 22.32
N LEU A 69 -11.74 44.23 22.85
CA LEU A 69 -10.43 44.88 22.97
C LEU A 69 -9.86 45.26 21.61
N PHE A 70 -9.88 44.34 20.64
CA PHE A 70 -9.38 44.58 19.28
C PHE A 70 -10.16 45.68 18.56
N VAL A 71 -11.49 45.64 18.64
CA VAL A 71 -12.36 46.68 18.07
C VAL A 71 -12.09 48.02 18.74
N GLY A 72 -11.93 48.06 20.06
CA GLY A 72 -11.56 49.27 20.81
C GLY A 72 -10.25 49.91 20.33
N VAL A 73 -9.20 49.09 20.13
CA VAL A 73 -7.91 49.54 19.57
C VAL A 73 -8.09 50.06 18.15
N CYS A 74 -8.88 49.38 17.30
CA CYS A 74 -9.18 49.85 15.95
C CYS A 74 -9.91 51.20 15.97
N VAL A 75 -10.85 51.39 16.88
CA VAL A 75 -11.58 52.65 17.05
C VAL A 75 -10.63 53.78 17.44
N ALA A 76 -9.82 53.58 18.47
CA ALA A 76 -8.82 54.55 18.92
C ALA A 76 -7.84 54.92 17.79
N GLY A 77 -7.27 53.92 17.11
CA GLY A 77 -6.36 54.13 15.97
C GLY A 77 -7.02 54.85 14.80
N GLY A 78 -8.29 54.54 14.51
CA GLY A 78 -9.06 55.15 13.42
C GLY A 78 -9.40 56.62 13.67
N VAL A 79 -9.72 56.99 14.92
CA VAL A 79 -10.01 58.37 15.31
C VAL A 79 -8.73 59.22 15.29
N LEU A 80 -7.64 58.69 15.88
CA LEU A 80 -6.39 59.43 16.08
C LEU A 80 -5.53 59.54 14.81
N SER A 81 -5.47 58.51 13.97
CA SER A 81 -4.50 58.42 12.87
C SER A 81 -5.17 58.35 11.49
N SER A 82 -4.79 59.26 10.59
CA SER A 82 -5.15 59.16 9.16
C SER A 82 -4.40 58.03 8.46
N SER A 83 -3.21 57.66 8.94
CA SER A 83 -2.42 56.56 8.37
C SER A 83 -3.07 55.22 8.69
N PHE A 84 -3.58 55.04 9.91
CA PHE A 84 -4.28 53.81 10.31
C PHE A 84 -5.55 53.58 9.48
N ARG A 85 -6.38 54.63 9.29
CA ARG A 85 -7.54 54.58 8.40
C ARG A 85 -7.18 54.22 6.96
N CYS A 86 -6.07 54.77 6.45
CA CYS A 86 -5.57 54.43 5.13
C CYS A 86 -5.18 52.94 5.07
N SER A 87 -4.44 52.42 6.06
CA SER A 87 -4.04 51.01 6.11
C SER A 87 -5.23 50.05 6.14
N ILE A 88 -6.27 50.36 6.93
CA ILE A 88 -7.53 49.60 6.94
C ILE A 88 -8.17 49.58 5.55
N LEU A 89 -8.29 50.75 4.91
CA LEU A 89 -8.90 50.82 3.57
C LEU A 89 -8.04 50.13 2.50
N LEU A 90 -6.72 50.05 2.70
CA LEU A 90 -5.79 49.31 1.85
C LEU A 90 -5.88 47.79 2.05
N MET A 91 -6.50 47.28 3.12
CA MET A 91 -6.77 45.85 3.26
C MET A 91 -7.72 45.35 2.17
N PHE A 92 -8.77 46.11 1.84
CA PHE A 92 -9.75 45.72 0.83
C PHE A 92 -9.13 45.36 -0.55
N PRO A 93 -8.32 46.22 -1.20
CA PRO A 93 -7.64 45.85 -2.44
C PRO A 93 -6.56 44.77 -2.23
N SER A 94 -6.04 44.60 -1.01
CA SER A 94 -5.04 43.56 -0.69
C SER A 94 -5.68 42.16 -0.59
N ILE A 95 -6.92 42.08 -0.07
CA ILE A 95 -7.73 40.85 -0.07
C ILE A 95 -8.02 40.44 -1.51
N LEU A 96 -8.51 41.35 -2.36
CA LEU A 96 -8.75 41.06 -3.78
C LEU A 96 -7.47 40.95 -4.62
N GLY A 97 -6.30 40.97 -4.00
CA GLY A 97 -4.99 40.88 -4.63
C GLY A 97 -4.36 39.50 -4.45
N SER A 98 -3.02 39.46 -4.40
CA SER A 98 -2.28 38.20 -4.27
C SER A 98 -2.54 37.47 -2.96
N ARG A 99 -2.86 38.17 -1.87
CA ARG A 99 -3.06 37.57 -0.54
C ARG A 99 -4.39 36.84 -0.41
N GLY A 100 -5.49 37.39 -0.93
CA GLY A 100 -6.74 36.63 -0.92
C GLY A 100 -6.72 35.45 -1.87
N ARG A 101 -5.89 35.45 -2.94
CA ARG A 101 -5.64 34.23 -3.71
C ARG A 101 -4.95 33.16 -2.88
N THR A 102 -3.97 33.52 -2.06
CA THR A 102 -3.35 32.58 -1.11
C THR A 102 -4.37 32.05 -0.11
N TYR A 103 -5.24 32.91 0.42
CA TYR A 103 -6.35 32.47 1.28
C TYR A 103 -7.28 31.49 0.56
N LEU A 104 -7.75 31.82 -0.65
CA LEU A 104 -8.59 30.93 -1.44
C LEU A 104 -7.89 29.61 -1.78
N MET A 105 -6.59 29.60 -2.05
CA MET A 105 -5.84 28.36 -2.27
C MET A 105 -5.80 27.49 -1.02
N ILE A 106 -5.52 28.06 0.15
CA ILE A 106 -5.53 27.31 1.42
C ILE A 106 -6.95 26.81 1.72
N LEU A 107 -7.98 27.61 1.42
CA LEU A 107 -9.38 27.22 1.58
C LEU A 107 -9.75 26.05 0.67
N ILE A 108 -9.34 26.10 -0.61
CA ILE A 108 -9.55 25.00 -1.56
C ILE A 108 -8.86 23.73 -1.06
N VAL A 109 -7.59 23.82 -0.62
CA VAL A 109 -6.87 22.68 -0.05
C VAL A 109 -7.60 22.13 1.18
N SER A 110 -8.12 22.99 2.06
CA SER A 110 -8.90 22.55 3.22
C SER A 110 -10.19 21.83 2.82
N VAL A 111 -10.91 22.31 1.80
CA VAL A 111 -12.13 21.65 1.28
C VAL A 111 -11.79 20.33 0.59
N LEU A 112 -10.67 20.26 -0.15
CA LEU A 112 -10.20 19.02 -0.76
C LEU A 112 -9.85 17.97 0.30
N TYR A 113 -9.27 18.40 1.41
CA TYR A 113 -8.85 17.53 2.49
C TYR A 113 -10.04 16.97 3.28
N SER A 114 -10.99 17.83 3.68
CA SER A 114 -12.21 17.40 4.39
C SER A 114 -13.28 16.77 3.49
N GLY A 115 -13.17 16.92 2.17
CA GLY A 115 -14.07 16.36 1.18
C GLY A 115 -13.50 15.12 0.51
N PRO A 116 -13.04 15.21 -0.75
CA PRO A 116 -12.63 14.05 -1.54
C PRO A 116 -11.51 13.22 -0.91
N ILE A 117 -10.51 13.82 -0.25
CA ILE A 117 -9.43 13.04 0.36
C ILE A 117 -9.95 12.18 1.52
N ALA A 118 -10.75 12.76 2.42
CA ALA A 118 -11.38 12.01 3.51
C ALA A 118 -12.32 10.92 2.98
N ASN A 119 -13.09 11.20 1.93
CA ASN A 119 -14.01 10.23 1.33
C ASN A 119 -13.28 9.09 0.61
N ILE A 120 -12.19 9.38 -0.13
CA ILE A 120 -11.30 8.38 -0.73
C ILE A 120 -10.75 7.46 0.35
N GLN A 121 -10.27 8.01 1.46
CA GLN A 121 -9.72 7.22 2.55
C GLN A 121 -10.78 6.31 3.18
N GLN A 122 -11.97 6.83 3.47
CA GLN A 122 -13.07 6.05 4.02
C GLN A 122 -13.48 4.90 3.08
N ASN A 123 -13.52 5.18 1.77
CA ASN A 123 -13.78 4.16 0.75
C ASN A 123 -12.65 3.13 0.63
N ALA A 124 -11.39 3.56 0.76
CA ALA A 124 -10.24 2.65 0.75
C ALA A 124 -10.21 1.76 2.00
N GLU A 125 -10.56 2.28 3.17
CA GLU A 125 -10.72 1.53 4.41
C GLU A 125 -11.83 0.50 4.29
N ALA A 126 -13.02 0.91 3.83
CA ALA A 126 -14.14 0.01 3.57
C ALA A 126 -13.77 -1.10 2.57
N ALA A 127 -13.02 -0.77 1.52
CA ALA A 127 -12.54 -1.74 0.54
C ALA A 127 -11.56 -2.75 1.17
N ALA A 128 -10.61 -2.28 1.96
CA ALA A 128 -9.62 -3.13 2.62
C ALA A 128 -10.26 -4.08 3.63
N LEU A 129 -11.22 -3.57 4.43
CA LEU A 129 -11.99 -4.37 5.40
C LEU A 129 -12.92 -5.38 4.72
N SER A 130 -13.54 -4.98 3.61
CA SER A 130 -14.37 -5.90 2.82
C SER A 130 -13.53 -7.03 2.22
N LEU A 131 -12.36 -6.70 1.66
CA LEU A 131 -11.44 -7.68 1.09
C LEU A 131 -10.90 -8.64 2.15
N SER A 132 -10.46 -8.13 3.30
CA SER A 132 -9.94 -8.96 4.39
C SER A 132 -10.99 -9.91 4.94
N CYS A 133 -12.22 -9.44 5.18
CA CYS A 133 -13.34 -10.27 5.62
C CYS A 133 -13.67 -11.40 4.62
N ASN A 134 -13.69 -11.10 3.31
CA ASN A 134 -13.92 -12.12 2.29
C ASN A 134 -12.79 -13.16 2.23
N LEU A 135 -11.54 -12.72 2.41
CA LEU A 135 -10.38 -13.63 2.46
C LEU A 135 -10.41 -14.51 3.72
N ASP A 136 -10.77 -13.96 4.88
CA ASP A 136 -10.97 -14.74 6.12
C ASP A 136 -12.05 -15.81 5.95
N LEU A 137 -13.18 -15.44 5.32
CA LEU A 137 -14.26 -16.37 5.01
C LEU A 137 -13.78 -17.49 4.06
N GLN A 138 -13.01 -17.14 3.04
CA GLN A 138 -12.46 -18.12 2.08
C GLN A 138 -11.46 -19.08 2.74
N VAL A 139 -10.59 -18.58 3.63
CA VAL A 139 -9.65 -19.42 4.41
C VAL A 139 -10.40 -20.30 5.41
N HIS A 140 -11.48 -19.80 6.02
CA HIS A 140 -12.31 -20.59 6.91
C HIS A 140 -12.95 -21.77 6.17
N HIS A 141 -13.56 -21.52 5.01
CA HIS A 141 -14.15 -22.58 4.18
C HIS A 141 -13.11 -23.59 3.70
N SER A 142 -11.95 -23.13 3.23
CA SER A 142 -10.90 -24.04 2.75
C SER A 142 -10.36 -24.93 3.88
N ARG A 143 -10.18 -24.38 5.09
CA ARG A 143 -9.77 -25.15 6.28
C ARG A 143 -10.81 -26.19 6.67
N MET A 144 -12.10 -25.84 6.61
CA MET A 144 -13.20 -26.78 6.89
C MET A 144 -13.24 -27.92 5.88
N LEU A 145 -13.16 -27.61 4.58
CA LEU A 145 -13.12 -28.62 3.51
C LEU A 145 -11.88 -29.53 3.63
N TRP A 146 -10.71 -28.96 3.93
CA TRP A 146 -9.47 -29.73 4.12
C TRP A 146 -9.57 -30.70 5.30
N ARG A 147 -10.08 -30.25 6.45
CA ARG A 147 -10.30 -31.11 7.61
C ARG A 147 -11.26 -32.24 7.29
N SER A 148 -12.36 -31.93 6.59
CA SER A 148 -13.31 -32.97 6.17
C SER A 148 -12.71 -33.96 5.17
N ALA A 149 -11.79 -33.52 4.30
CA ALA A 149 -11.13 -34.39 3.32
C ALA A 149 -10.07 -35.30 3.97
N ILE A 150 -9.38 -34.84 5.01
CA ILE A 150 -8.33 -35.61 5.71
C ILE A 150 -8.87 -36.46 6.86
N GLN A 151 -10.04 -36.14 7.41
CA GLN A 151 -10.69 -36.89 8.47
C GLN A 151 -10.68 -38.43 8.29
N PRO A 152 -11.02 -39.02 7.12
CA PRO A 152 -10.96 -40.47 6.95
C PRO A 152 -9.53 -41.01 7.11
N PHE A 153 -8.50 -40.30 6.62
CA PHE A 153 -7.10 -40.73 6.76
C PHE A 153 -6.64 -40.69 8.22
N ILE A 154 -7.07 -39.69 8.99
CA ILE A 154 -6.80 -39.62 10.43
C ILE A 154 -7.47 -40.80 11.14
N ALA A 155 -8.73 -41.07 10.83
CA ALA A 155 -9.48 -42.19 11.43
C ALA A 155 -8.82 -43.54 11.13
N ILE A 156 -8.42 -43.81 9.89
CA ILE A 156 -7.72 -45.04 9.49
C ILE A 156 -6.41 -45.19 10.24
N THR A 157 -5.63 -44.10 10.35
CA THR A 157 -4.33 -44.17 11.02
C THR A 157 -4.51 -44.41 12.53
N GLN A 158 -5.53 -43.80 13.15
CA GLN A 158 -5.88 -44.07 14.54
C GLN A 158 -6.31 -45.53 14.75
N GLU A 159 -7.18 -46.07 13.89
CA GLU A 159 -7.67 -47.44 14.02
C GLU A 159 -6.57 -48.50 13.82
N LEU A 160 -5.62 -48.23 12.91
CA LEU A 160 -4.42 -49.05 12.72
C LEU A 160 -3.48 -49.00 13.94
N MET A 161 -3.35 -47.83 14.59
CA MET A 161 -2.56 -47.69 15.81
C MET A 161 -3.22 -48.38 17.01
N ASP A 162 -4.54 -48.27 17.14
CA ASP A 162 -5.30 -48.96 18.20
C ASP A 162 -5.20 -50.49 18.07
N SER A 163 -5.13 -51.01 16.84
CA SER A 163 -5.00 -52.45 16.55
C SER A 163 -3.54 -52.94 16.52
N LYS A 164 -2.55 -52.08 16.83
CA LYS A 164 -1.12 -52.39 16.71
C LYS A 164 -0.73 -53.65 17.48
N ASP A 165 -1.10 -53.74 18.75
CA ASP A 165 -0.70 -54.84 19.64
C ASP A 165 -1.24 -56.18 19.13
N GLU A 166 -2.44 -56.19 18.57
CA GLU A 166 -3.05 -57.39 17.98
C GLU A 166 -2.28 -57.87 16.75
N PHE A 167 -1.94 -56.96 15.83
CA PHE A 167 -1.14 -57.30 14.65
C PHE A 167 0.27 -57.74 15.02
N GLN A 168 0.88 -57.10 16.02
CA GLN A 168 2.18 -57.49 16.55
C GLN A 168 2.16 -58.92 17.12
N LEU A 169 1.13 -59.26 17.91
CA LEU A 169 0.95 -60.61 18.44
C LEU A 169 0.75 -61.65 17.33
N GLU A 170 -0.04 -61.33 16.30
CA GLU A 170 -0.27 -62.23 15.17
C GLU A 170 1.00 -62.44 14.33
N ALA A 171 1.79 -61.38 14.08
CA ALA A 171 3.07 -61.46 13.39
C ALA A 171 4.10 -62.31 14.17
N LEU A 172 4.19 -62.13 15.49
CA LEU A 172 5.04 -62.95 16.36
C LEU A 172 4.60 -64.41 16.39
N ASN A 173 3.30 -64.69 16.34
CA ASN A 173 2.76 -66.05 16.27
C ASN A 173 3.11 -66.74 14.95
N VAL A 174 3.02 -66.02 13.82
CA VAL A 174 3.46 -66.53 12.51
C VAL A 174 4.96 -66.83 12.53
N SER A 175 5.77 -65.92 13.07
CA SER A 175 7.21 -66.13 13.22
C SER A 175 7.53 -67.37 14.06
N ARG A 176 6.87 -67.54 15.21
CA ARG A 176 7.03 -68.72 16.07
C ARG A 176 6.64 -70.02 15.37
N LYS A 177 5.51 -70.04 14.67
CA LYS A 177 5.07 -71.23 13.92
C LYS A 177 6.05 -71.58 12.80
N PHE A 178 6.55 -70.59 12.09
CA PHE A 178 7.57 -70.80 11.06
C PHE A 178 8.88 -71.30 11.66
N GLN A 179 9.31 -70.77 12.81
CA GLN A 179 10.48 -71.29 13.54
C GLN A 179 10.30 -72.75 13.93
N ASN A 180 9.13 -73.15 14.42
CA ASN A 180 8.86 -74.56 14.73
C ASN A 180 8.96 -75.45 13.48
N ILE A 181 8.38 -75.02 12.35
CA ILE A 181 8.48 -75.76 11.07
C ILE A 181 9.92 -75.81 10.60
N ARG A 182 10.65 -74.71 10.70
CA ARG A 182 12.06 -74.62 10.34
C ARG A 182 12.87 -75.60 11.18
N ASP A 183 12.66 -75.61 12.49
CA ASP A 183 13.38 -76.46 13.41
C ASP A 183 13.01 -77.94 13.19
N GLU A 184 11.74 -78.27 12.93
CA GLU A 184 11.29 -79.64 12.55
C GLU A 184 11.90 -80.09 11.21
N VAL A 185 11.89 -79.23 10.19
CA VAL A 185 12.54 -79.51 8.89
C VAL A 185 14.05 -79.65 9.03
N MET A 186 14.67 -78.98 10.01
CA MET A 186 16.10 -79.15 10.28
C MET A 186 16.36 -80.43 11.09
N GLU A 187 15.55 -80.71 12.11
CA GLU A 187 15.67 -81.85 13.04
C GLU A 187 15.33 -83.19 12.38
N GLN A 188 14.19 -83.28 11.66
CA GLN A 188 13.75 -84.50 10.95
C GLN A 188 14.74 -84.95 9.86
N TYR A 189 15.53 -84.01 9.32
CA TYR A 189 16.58 -84.29 8.34
C TYR A 189 17.99 -84.37 8.96
N GLY A 190 18.11 -84.47 10.30
CA GLY A 190 19.37 -84.75 11.01
C GLY A 190 20.39 -83.61 10.94
N TYR A 191 20.15 -82.54 11.70
CA TYR A 191 21.06 -81.38 11.80
C TYR A 191 21.93 -81.32 13.07
N ASP A 192 22.03 -82.39 13.87
CA ASP A 192 22.62 -82.27 15.22
C ASP A 192 24.16 -82.14 15.30
N GLN A 193 24.89 -82.11 14.18
CA GLN A 193 26.31 -81.75 14.20
C GLN A 193 26.69 -80.84 13.02
N PHE A 194 26.37 -79.56 13.15
CA PHE A 194 26.96 -78.52 12.32
C PHE A 194 28.07 -77.82 13.10
N HIS A 195 29.33 -78.13 12.77
CA HIS A 195 30.38 -77.13 12.92
C HIS A 195 30.38 -76.30 11.64
N PRO A 196 30.17 -74.97 11.73
CA PRO A 196 30.12 -74.11 10.55
C PRO A 196 31.54 -74.00 10.00
N ARG A 197 31.88 -74.82 9.00
CA ARG A 197 32.90 -74.40 8.04
C ARG A 197 32.21 -73.58 6.96
N SER A 198 32.36 -72.29 7.20
CA SER A 198 32.09 -71.14 6.37
C SER A 198 32.19 -71.36 4.86
N HIS A 199 31.26 -70.67 4.19
CA HIS A 199 31.30 -70.14 2.82
C HIS A 199 31.12 -71.11 1.66
N GLY A 200 29.93 -71.06 1.06
CA GLY A 200 29.81 -71.26 -0.38
C GLY A 200 28.48 -71.80 -0.85
N ASN A 201 27.85 -72.69 -0.09
CA ASN A 201 26.80 -73.53 -0.65
C ASN A 201 25.42 -72.97 -0.35
N SER A 202 24.59 -72.83 -1.39
CA SER A 202 23.18 -72.45 -1.26
C SER A 202 22.44 -73.41 -0.32
N THR A 203 21.43 -72.94 0.40
CA THR A 203 20.54 -73.82 1.20
C THR A 203 20.02 -74.98 0.34
N GLN A 204 19.74 -74.73 -0.94
CA GLN A 204 19.39 -75.75 -1.93
C GLN A 204 20.46 -76.85 -2.05
N GLU A 205 21.72 -76.49 -2.25
CA GLU A 205 22.83 -77.45 -2.34
C GLU A 205 23.04 -78.20 -1.02
N GLN A 206 22.84 -77.53 0.12
CA GLN A 206 22.97 -78.15 1.43
C GLN A 206 21.91 -79.25 1.64
N PHE A 207 20.65 -78.96 1.36
CA PHE A 207 19.56 -79.94 1.42
C PHE A 207 19.77 -81.07 0.40
N ALA A 208 20.07 -80.75 -0.86
CA ALA A 208 20.28 -81.76 -1.91
C ALA A 208 21.45 -82.71 -1.60
N THR A 209 22.55 -82.20 -1.03
CA THR A 209 23.72 -83.02 -0.68
C THR A 209 23.44 -83.92 0.51
N LYS A 210 22.74 -83.44 1.54
CA LYS A 210 22.40 -84.25 2.73
C LYS A 210 21.41 -85.36 2.40
N THR A 211 20.37 -85.10 1.61
CA THR A 211 19.41 -86.14 1.18
C THR A 211 20.11 -87.27 0.41
N LYS A 212 21.08 -86.95 -0.45
CA LYS A 212 21.88 -87.96 -1.16
C LYS A 212 22.72 -88.83 -0.23
N MET A 213 23.27 -88.27 0.85
CA MET A 213 24.05 -89.04 1.83
C MET A 213 23.16 -89.96 2.69
N GLN A 214 21.91 -89.56 2.98
CA GLN A 214 20.97 -90.41 3.71
C GLN A 214 20.56 -91.68 2.94
N CYS A 215 20.52 -91.64 1.60
CA CYS A 215 20.25 -92.82 0.78
C CYS A 215 21.21 -93.99 1.08
N ASP A 216 22.49 -93.69 1.32
CA ASP A 216 23.46 -94.73 1.67
C ASP A 216 23.11 -95.40 3.00
N SER A 217 22.70 -94.61 3.99
CA SER A 217 22.29 -95.12 5.31
C SER A 217 21.04 -95.98 5.19
N VAL A 218 20.00 -95.50 4.50
CA VAL A 218 18.72 -96.21 4.37
C VAL A 218 18.88 -97.54 3.62
N VAL A 219 19.65 -97.55 2.53
CA VAL A 219 19.90 -98.79 1.78
C VAL A 219 20.74 -99.77 2.59
N ASN A 220 21.79 -99.29 3.28
CA ASN A 220 22.60 -100.16 4.14
C ASN A 220 21.79 -100.74 5.31
N GLU A 221 20.91 -99.95 5.92
CA GLU A 221 20.00 -100.41 6.97
C GLU A 221 19.01 -101.46 6.43
N GLY A 222 18.50 -101.27 5.21
CA GLY A 222 17.70 -102.28 4.51
C GLY A 222 18.46 -103.58 4.27
N VAL A 223 19.71 -103.50 3.79
CA VAL A 223 20.58 -104.67 3.58
C VAL A 223 20.82 -105.41 4.89
N GLN A 224 21.09 -104.69 5.98
CA GLN A 224 21.26 -105.28 7.31
C GLN A 224 19.98 -105.98 7.79
N ARG A 225 18.83 -105.30 7.73
CA ARG A 225 17.54 -105.92 8.11
C ARG A 225 17.22 -107.17 7.30
N CYS A 226 17.58 -107.20 6.01
CA CYS A 226 17.43 -108.39 5.17
C CYS A 226 18.33 -109.53 5.64
N ALA A 227 19.61 -109.26 5.91
CA ALA A 227 20.56 -110.25 6.40
C ALA A 227 20.12 -110.80 7.77
N ASP A 228 19.66 -109.92 8.66
CA ASP A 228 19.11 -110.27 9.96
C ASP A 228 17.87 -111.17 9.81
N TRP A 229 16.98 -110.87 8.86
CA TRP A 229 15.81 -111.70 8.59
C TRP A 229 16.18 -113.13 8.17
N PHE A 230 17.13 -113.30 7.24
CA PHE A 230 17.59 -114.63 6.83
C PHE A 230 18.24 -115.41 7.98
N SER A 231 19.07 -114.75 8.78
CA SER A 231 19.73 -115.39 9.93
C SER A 231 18.72 -115.83 10.99
N LEU A 232 17.70 -115.01 11.27
CA LEU A 232 16.62 -115.34 12.18
C LEU A 232 15.79 -116.53 11.69
N ARG A 233 15.39 -116.53 10.41
CA ARG A 233 14.60 -117.62 9.82
C ARG A 233 15.37 -118.92 9.72
N TRP A 234 16.68 -118.86 9.48
CA TRP A 234 17.55 -120.03 9.56
C TRP A 234 17.52 -120.67 10.96
N ALA A 235 17.66 -119.87 12.01
CA ALA A 235 17.63 -120.35 13.39
C ALA A 235 16.26 -120.99 13.75
N GLU A 236 15.15 -120.35 13.36
CA GLU A 236 13.80 -120.87 13.57
C GLU A 236 13.56 -122.18 12.80
N CYS A 237 14.02 -122.28 11.55
CA CYS A 237 13.88 -123.49 10.73
C CYS A 237 14.63 -124.68 11.33
N MET A 238 15.87 -124.46 11.81
CA MET A 238 16.67 -125.48 12.47
C MET A 238 16.05 -125.98 13.79
N ALA A 239 15.31 -125.11 14.50
CA ALA A 239 14.61 -125.47 15.73
C ALA A 239 13.31 -126.26 15.47
N ALA A 240 12.61 -125.98 14.36
CA ALA A 240 11.32 -126.62 14.03
C ALA A 240 11.46 -128.05 13.46
N ILE A 241 12.59 -128.38 12.83
CA ILE A 241 12.83 -129.71 12.21
C ILE A 241 13.92 -130.46 13.01
N PRO A 242 13.54 -131.35 13.94
CA PRO A 242 14.48 -132.00 14.86
C PRO A 242 15.27 -133.18 14.26
N VAL A 243 15.07 -133.50 12.97
CA VAL A 243 15.73 -134.64 12.31
C VAL A 243 17.05 -134.18 11.66
N PRO A 244 18.23 -134.65 12.13
CA PRO A 244 19.54 -134.06 11.81
C PRO A 244 20.01 -134.20 10.36
N VAL A 245 19.39 -135.07 9.55
CA VAL A 245 19.73 -135.22 8.12
C VAL A 245 18.78 -134.42 7.22
N ILE A 246 17.52 -134.24 7.62
CA ILE A 246 16.48 -133.56 6.82
C ILE A 246 16.49 -132.04 7.05
N ASN A 247 16.86 -131.57 8.26
CA ASN A 247 16.87 -130.15 8.58
C ASN A 247 17.85 -129.35 7.70
N HIS A 248 19.03 -129.90 7.41
CA HIS A 248 20.06 -129.23 6.63
C HIS A 248 19.69 -129.10 5.16
N ILE A 249 18.87 -130.02 4.61
CA ILE A 249 18.43 -129.93 3.21
C ILE A 249 17.32 -128.90 3.05
N LEU A 250 16.33 -128.88 3.96
CA LEU A 250 15.19 -127.97 3.85
C LEU A 250 15.54 -126.52 4.25
N CYS A 251 16.39 -126.34 5.26
CA CYS A 251 16.72 -125.00 5.75
C CYS A 251 17.81 -124.29 4.93
N VAL A 252 18.59 -124.97 4.07
CA VAL A 252 19.73 -124.38 3.31
C VAL A 252 19.35 -123.15 2.49
N SER A 253 18.12 -123.09 1.99
CA SER A 253 17.57 -121.92 1.30
C SER A 253 17.63 -120.64 2.15
N MET A 254 17.57 -120.73 3.47
CA MET A 254 17.61 -119.60 4.41
C MET A 254 19.04 -119.11 4.71
N LYS A 255 20.09 -119.79 4.20
CA LYS A 255 21.49 -119.38 4.39
C LYS A 255 21.95 -118.35 3.36
N PHE A 256 21.13 -118.03 2.34
CA PHE A 256 21.47 -117.15 1.22
C PHE A 256 21.38 -115.64 1.53
N HIS A 257 21.88 -115.20 2.70
CA HIS A 257 21.94 -113.78 3.07
C HIS A 257 22.80 -112.94 2.13
N PHE A 258 23.73 -113.54 1.36
CA PHE A 258 24.49 -112.84 0.32
C PHE A 258 23.60 -112.22 -0.78
N LEU A 259 22.36 -112.72 -0.95
CA LEU A 259 21.40 -112.15 -1.89
C LEU A 259 20.91 -110.77 -1.44
N CYS A 260 21.02 -110.41 -0.15
CA CYS A 260 20.63 -109.09 0.37
C CYS A 260 21.51 -107.96 -0.17
N ASP A 261 22.77 -108.23 -0.53
CA ASP A 261 23.65 -107.22 -1.14
C ASP A 261 23.16 -106.77 -2.52
N ALA A 262 22.28 -107.55 -3.18
CA ALA A 262 21.62 -107.12 -4.42
C ALA A 262 20.80 -105.83 -4.21
N MET A 263 20.32 -105.55 -2.99
CA MET A 263 19.63 -104.30 -2.68
C MET A 263 20.53 -103.06 -2.77
N ARG A 264 21.86 -103.20 -2.71
CA ARG A 264 22.79 -102.07 -2.94
C ARG A 264 22.69 -101.48 -4.34
N VAL A 265 22.10 -102.21 -5.31
CA VAL A 265 21.79 -101.67 -6.63
C VAL A 265 20.79 -100.50 -6.56
N MET A 266 20.04 -100.39 -5.45
CA MET A 266 19.12 -99.29 -5.20
C MET A 266 19.83 -98.01 -4.74
N THR A 267 21.11 -98.04 -4.33
CA THR A 267 21.85 -96.84 -3.91
C THR A 267 21.97 -95.78 -5.00
N PRO A 268 22.49 -96.10 -6.21
CA PRO A 268 22.51 -95.13 -7.31
C PRO A 268 21.11 -94.68 -7.71
N TRP A 269 20.14 -95.61 -7.74
CA TRP A 269 18.74 -95.28 -8.01
C TRP A 269 18.15 -94.27 -6.99
N CYS A 270 18.44 -94.46 -5.69
CA CYS A 270 17.99 -93.57 -4.62
C CYS A 270 18.60 -92.17 -4.74
N ARG A 271 19.92 -92.08 -5.03
CA ARG A 271 20.61 -90.78 -5.17
C ARG A 271 20.14 -89.98 -6.39
N ASP A 272 19.73 -90.65 -7.46
CA ASP A 272 19.30 -90.02 -8.71
C ASP A 272 17.80 -89.70 -8.72
N GLN A 273 16.96 -90.51 -8.06
CA GLN A 273 15.50 -90.39 -8.10
C GLN A 273 14.87 -89.68 -6.88
N ILE A 274 15.64 -89.38 -5.83
CA ILE A 274 15.19 -88.57 -4.68
C ILE A 274 15.93 -87.20 -4.62
N PRO A 275 15.84 -86.34 -5.66
CA PRO A 275 16.38 -84.99 -5.58
C PRO A 275 15.45 -84.08 -4.75
N VAL A 276 16.06 -83.13 -4.04
CA VAL A 276 15.34 -81.98 -3.48
C VAL A 276 14.89 -81.09 -4.64
N GLU A 277 13.62 -80.69 -4.63
CA GLU A 277 13.02 -79.81 -5.64
C GLU A 277 13.91 -78.58 -5.89
N GLY A 278 14.18 -78.24 -7.16
CA GLY A 278 15.23 -77.30 -7.55
C GLY A 278 15.15 -75.89 -6.94
N ASN A 279 13.96 -75.48 -6.48
CA ASN A 279 13.69 -74.16 -5.91
C ASN A 279 13.44 -74.14 -4.40
N PHE A 280 13.57 -75.28 -3.72
CA PHE A 280 13.24 -75.40 -2.30
C PHE A 280 14.07 -74.45 -1.41
N GLY A 281 15.39 -74.44 -1.57
CA GLY A 281 16.30 -73.62 -0.77
C GLY A 281 16.09 -72.12 -0.97
N GLN A 282 15.89 -71.68 -2.22
CA GLN A 282 15.60 -70.27 -2.50
C GLN A 282 14.28 -69.83 -1.87
N LEU A 283 13.24 -70.66 -1.95
CA LEU A 283 11.95 -70.39 -1.32
C LEU A 283 12.07 -70.35 0.21
N PHE A 284 12.83 -71.28 0.79
CA PHE A 284 13.07 -71.33 2.23
C PHE A 284 13.79 -70.06 2.73
N ASP A 285 14.83 -69.62 2.04
CA ASP A 285 15.56 -68.39 2.37
C ASP A 285 14.68 -67.15 2.23
N GLN A 286 13.88 -67.06 1.15
CA GLN A 286 12.93 -65.97 0.94
C GLN A 286 11.86 -65.93 2.03
N LEU A 287 11.32 -67.08 2.43
CA LEU A 287 10.32 -67.17 3.49
C LEU A 287 10.92 -66.79 4.85
N ASN A 288 12.13 -67.25 5.17
CA ASN A 288 12.81 -66.91 6.42
C ASN A 288 13.01 -65.39 6.54
N VAL A 289 13.52 -64.74 5.49
CA VAL A 289 13.68 -63.27 5.46
C VAL A 289 12.34 -62.54 5.51
N SER A 290 11.31 -63.05 4.83
CA SER A 290 9.99 -62.41 4.78
C SER A 290 9.28 -62.45 6.13
N VAL A 291 9.35 -63.58 6.83
CA VAL A 291 8.78 -63.75 8.18
C VAL A 291 9.52 -62.89 9.20
N ASP A 292 10.85 -62.81 9.12
CA ASP A 292 11.64 -61.93 9.99
C ASP A 292 11.27 -60.46 9.79
N ARG A 293 11.14 -60.01 8.52
CA ARG A 293 10.71 -58.63 8.21
C ARG A 293 9.30 -58.33 8.71
N LEU A 294 8.36 -59.25 8.52
CA LEU A 294 6.97 -59.10 8.99
C LEU A 294 6.93 -58.79 10.50
N SER A 295 7.76 -59.47 11.29
CA SER A 295 7.82 -59.25 12.74
C SER A 295 8.40 -57.90 13.14
N GLN A 296 9.29 -57.32 12.32
CA GLN A 296 9.96 -56.05 12.62
C GLN A 296 9.09 -54.82 12.30
N GLU A 297 8.35 -54.84 11.19
CA GLU A 297 7.59 -53.66 10.73
C GLU A 297 6.47 -53.26 11.70
N PHE A 298 5.80 -54.23 12.33
CA PHE A 298 4.71 -53.98 13.29
C PHE A 298 5.18 -53.52 14.69
N LEU A 299 6.49 -53.46 14.95
CA LEU A 299 7.03 -52.96 16.22
C LEU A 299 7.10 -51.43 16.28
N THR A 300 7.11 -50.77 15.12
CA THR A 300 7.29 -49.32 15.01
C THR A 300 6.10 -48.54 15.58
N GLU A 301 6.36 -47.40 16.24
CA GLU A 301 5.31 -46.51 16.77
C GLU A 301 5.18 -45.31 15.84
N LEU A 302 3.96 -45.06 15.35
CA LEU A 302 3.68 -43.96 14.44
C LEU A 302 3.09 -42.79 15.23
N VAL A 303 3.82 -41.69 15.30
CA VAL A 303 3.35 -40.45 15.92
C VAL A 303 2.84 -39.52 14.83
N LEU A 304 1.53 -39.31 14.79
CA LEU A 304 0.93 -38.26 13.97
C LEU A 304 1.06 -36.92 14.70
N GLN A 305 1.91 -36.04 14.19
CA GLN A 305 1.96 -34.65 14.63
C GLN A 305 1.28 -33.77 13.58
N GLU A 306 0.15 -33.15 13.94
CA GLU A 306 -0.47 -32.12 13.13
C GLU A 306 0.42 -30.88 13.21
N GLN A 307 1.44 -30.82 12.36
CA GLN A 307 2.22 -29.61 12.20
C GLN A 307 1.33 -28.64 11.44
N GLN A 308 0.83 -27.62 12.14
CA GLN A 308 0.15 -26.48 11.55
C GLN A 308 1.18 -25.64 10.80
N GLN A 309 1.73 -26.24 9.76
CA GLN A 309 2.67 -25.63 8.88
C GLN A 309 1.86 -24.69 8.02
N SER A 310 2.23 -23.42 8.07
CA SER A 310 1.72 -22.31 7.28
C SER A 310 2.03 -22.52 5.79
N VAL A 311 1.72 -23.68 5.21
CA VAL A 311 2.05 -24.04 3.82
C VAL A 311 1.28 -23.18 2.82
N LEU A 312 0.25 -22.46 3.29
CA LEU A 312 -0.28 -21.29 2.58
C LEU A 312 0.47 -20.02 3.01
N ASP A 313 1.81 -20.06 2.91
CA ASP A 313 2.72 -18.94 3.17
C ASP A 313 2.69 -17.95 2.00
N GLY A 314 1.48 -17.47 1.70
CA GLY A 314 1.25 -16.25 0.97
C GLY A 314 1.01 -15.10 1.94
N SER A 315 1.85 -14.95 2.98
CA SER A 315 2.15 -13.72 3.73
C SER A 315 1.04 -12.69 4.05
N LEU A 316 -0.26 -13.00 4.03
CA LEU A 316 -1.30 -11.97 4.07
C LEU A 316 -2.41 -12.12 5.11
N LEU A 317 -2.67 -13.29 5.68
CA LEU A 317 -3.79 -13.44 6.63
C LEU A 317 -3.39 -14.22 7.87
N ASP A 318 -2.70 -13.51 8.75
CA ASP A 318 -2.82 -13.75 10.17
C ASP A 318 -4.16 -13.15 10.65
N GLN A 319 -4.77 -13.68 11.71
CA GLN A 319 -5.99 -13.12 12.33
C GLN A 319 -5.83 -11.65 12.79
N ASN A 320 -4.59 -11.14 12.74
CA ASN A 320 -4.18 -9.78 13.04
C ASN A 320 -4.22 -8.83 11.81
N PHE A 321 -4.55 -9.29 10.59
CA PHE A 321 -4.52 -8.43 9.40
C PHE A 321 -5.60 -7.32 9.46
N THR A 322 -6.84 -7.68 9.82
CA THR A 322 -7.94 -6.71 10.01
C THR A 322 -7.60 -5.67 11.07
N GLN A 323 -6.99 -6.10 12.19
CA GLN A 323 -6.54 -5.19 13.26
C GLN A 323 -5.42 -4.27 12.78
N SER A 324 -4.41 -4.80 12.10
CA SER A 324 -3.28 -4.02 11.55
C SER A 324 -3.73 -2.98 10.52
N VAL A 325 -4.69 -3.35 9.65
CA VAL A 325 -5.30 -2.45 8.69
C VAL A 325 -6.07 -1.34 9.42
N THR A 326 -6.88 -1.69 10.42
CA THR A 326 -7.65 -0.72 11.21
C THR A 326 -6.74 0.27 11.94
N ASP A 327 -5.68 -0.21 12.60
CA ASP A 327 -4.71 0.63 13.31
C ASP A 327 -3.97 1.61 12.37
N SER A 328 -3.66 1.15 11.16
CA SER A 328 -3.04 1.99 10.12
C SER A 328 -3.98 3.14 9.71
N PHE A 329 -5.28 2.85 9.52
CA PHE A 329 -6.28 3.86 9.17
C PHE A 329 -6.60 4.82 10.32
N LEU A 330 -6.62 4.35 11.58
CA LEU A 330 -6.78 5.21 12.75
C LEU A 330 -5.63 6.23 12.87
N THR A 331 -4.40 5.79 12.60
CA THR A 331 -3.22 6.66 12.57
C THR A 331 -3.37 7.74 11.49
N LEU A 332 -3.80 7.34 10.28
CA LEU A 332 -4.04 8.27 9.18
C LEU A 332 -5.12 9.32 9.54
N THR A 333 -6.26 8.90 10.09
CA THR A 333 -7.33 9.80 10.55
C THR A 333 -6.85 10.81 11.60
N ARG A 334 -6.00 10.38 12.54
CA ARG A 334 -5.40 11.28 13.53
C ARG A 334 -4.51 12.33 12.89
N THR A 335 -3.64 11.92 11.96
CA THR A 335 -2.77 12.86 11.23
C THR A 335 -3.59 13.85 10.40
N MET A 336 -4.71 13.39 9.83
CA MET A 336 -5.64 14.24 9.07
C MET A 336 -6.26 15.34 9.92
N GLY A 337 -6.69 15.01 11.14
CA GLY A 337 -7.16 16.01 12.11
C GLY A 337 -6.11 17.08 12.41
N GLN A 338 -4.84 16.68 12.54
CA GLN A 338 -3.73 17.63 12.76
C GLN A 338 -3.51 18.54 11.54
N VAL A 339 -3.52 17.98 10.33
CA VAL A 339 -3.37 18.76 9.09
C VAL A 339 -4.52 19.76 8.92
N LEU A 340 -5.76 19.36 9.15
CA LEU A 340 -6.91 20.29 9.10
C LEU A 340 -6.77 21.43 10.11
N ASN A 341 -6.35 21.13 11.35
CA ASN A 341 -6.12 22.16 12.35
C ASN A 341 -5.01 23.13 11.91
N THR A 342 -3.93 22.62 11.32
CA THR A 342 -2.85 23.49 10.78
C THR A 342 -3.32 24.34 9.60
N LEU A 343 -4.14 23.80 8.69
CA LEU A 343 -4.73 24.56 7.57
C LEU A 343 -5.65 25.68 8.07
N GLN A 344 -6.48 25.41 9.09
CA GLN A 344 -7.32 26.41 9.74
C GLN A 344 -6.48 27.52 10.39
N LEU A 345 -5.40 27.18 11.09
CA LEU A 345 -4.49 28.16 11.66
C LEU A 345 -3.83 29.04 10.58
N LEU A 346 -3.42 28.44 9.45
CA LEU A 346 -2.85 29.17 8.31
C LEU A 346 -3.88 30.14 7.69
N LEU A 347 -5.15 29.74 7.59
CA LEU A 347 -6.23 30.61 7.14
C LEU A 347 -6.36 31.85 8.04
N SER A 348 -6.37 31.69 9.36
CA SER A 348 -6.37 32.81 10.32
C SER A 348 -5.18 33.74 10.11
N PHE A 349 -3.98 33.18 9.93
CA PHE A 349 -2.77 33.96 9.75
C PHE A 349 -2.79 34.80 8.47
N THR A 350 -3.47 34.35 7.41
CA THR A 350 -3.57 35.14 6.17
C THR A 350 -4.18 36.53 6.40
N PHE A 351 -5.18 36.67 7.27
CA PHE A 351 -5.80 37.97 7.59
C PHE A 351 -4.81 38.93 8.25
N ILE A 352 -3.93 38.42 9.12
CA ILE A 352 -2.84 39.20 9.71
C ILE A 352 -1.86 39.64 8.61
N THR A 353 -1.49 38.74 7.70
CA THR A 353 -0.59 39.10 6.58
C THR A 353 -1.18 40.14 5.63
N VAL A 354 -2.51 40.15 5.44
CA VAL A 354 -3.21 41.18 4.66
C VAL A 354 -3.06 42.55 5.32
N PHE A 355 -3.24 42.63 6.65
CA PHE A 355 -3.04 43.88 7.39
C PHE A 355 -1.60 44.37 7.32
N ILE A 356 -0.63 43.47 7.56
CA ILE A 356 0.80 43.78 7.47
C ILE A 356 1.16 44.30 6.07
N GLN A 357 0.63 43.71 5.00
CA GLN A 357 0.87 44.20 3.65
C GLN A 357 0.26 45.58 3.38
N GLY A 358 -0.97 45.84 3.85
CA GLY A 358 -1.59 47.16 3.72
C GLY A 358 -0.74 48.25 4.38
N PHE A 359 -0.27 47.97 5.61
CA PHE A 359 0.59 48.87 6.36
C PHE A 359 1.98 49.03 5.73
N SER A 360 2.62 47.94 5.32
CA SER A 360 3.92 47.93 4.65
C SER A 360 3.89 48.72 3.33
N TYR A 361 2.84 48.54 2.51
CA TYR A 361 2.65 49.32 1.30
C TYR A 361 2.52 50.82 1.60
N LEU A 362 1.76 51.19 2.63
CA LEU A 362 1.61 52.59 3.04
C LEU A 362 2.95 53.19 3.49
N LEU A 363 3.74 52.43 4.25
CA LEU A 363 5.06 52.87 4.70
C LEU A 363 5.99 53.12 3.50
N SER A 364 6.13 52.14 2.59
CA SER A 364 6.94 52.29 1.37
C SER A 364 6.44 53.45 0.49
N TYR A 365 5.12 53.63 0.38
CA TYR A 365 4.52 54.75 -0.37
C TYR A 365 4.90 56.12 0.22
N ARG A 366 5.09 56.21 1.54
CA ARG A 366 5.45 57.43 2.28
C ARG A 366 6.94 57.69 2.35
N THR A 367 7.77 56.66 2.44
CA THR A 367 9.23 56.79 2.61
C THR A 367 9.94 56.87 1.26
N ASP A 368 9.69 55.92 0.37
CA ASP A 368 10.33 55.83 -0.95
C ASP A 368 9.56 56.66 -2.00
N ILE A 369 10.31 57.39 -2.84
CA ILE A 369 9.76 58.21 -3.94
C ILE A 369 9.73 57.39 -5.25
N TYR A 370 10.61 56.39 -5.39
CA TYR A 370 10.70 55.54 -6.58
C TYR A 370 9.67 54.42 -6.58
N PHE A 371 9.33 53.88 -5.40
CA PHE A 371 8.31 52.86 -5.23
C PHE A 371 6.99 53.20 -5.93
N ASP A 372 6.49 52.33 -6.82
CA ASP A 372 5.17 52.44 -7.50
C ASP A 372 4.88 53.83 -8.13
N ASN A 373 5.91 54.53 -8.59
CA ASN A 373 5.83 55.89 -9.16
C ASN A 373 5.94 55.91 -10.69
N VAL A 374 5.03 55.19 -11.36
CA VAL A 374 5.09 54.90 -12.81
C VAL A 374 3.88 55.47 -13.57
N TYR A 375 3.11 56.38 -12.97
CA TYR A 375 1.79 56.75 -13.47
C TYR A 375 1.66 58.21 -13.90
N ILE A 376 0.94 58.42 -15.00
CA ILE A 376 0.63 59.77 -15.49
C ILE A 376 -0.70 60.23 -14.90
N THR A 377 -0.62 61.10 -13.90
CA THR A 377 -1.78 61.68 -13.20
C THR A 377 -2.34 62.92 -13.92
N SER A 378 -3.52 63.38 -13.50
CA SER A 378 -4.07 64.65 -13.98
C SER A 378 -3.20 65.84 -13.59
N TYR A 379 -2.51 65.78 -12.45
CA TYR A 379 -1.56 66.82 -12.03
C TYR A 379 -0.33 66.86 -12.94
N PHE A 380 0.21 65.71 -13.36
CA PHE A 380 1.29 65.63 -14.35
C PHE A 380 0.92 66.37 -15.66
N LYS A 381 -0.29 66.11 -16.18
CA LYS A 381 -0.80 66.79 -17.39
C LYS A 381 -0.95 68.30 -17.22
N LYS A 382 -1.33 68.77 -16.02
CA LYS A 382 -1.43 70.20 -15.70
C LYS A 382 -0.07 70.89 -15.69
N ILE A 383 0.96 70.25 -15.12
CA ILE A 383 2.34 70.76 -15.12
C ILE A 383 2.82 70.93 -16.56
N ASP A 384 2.63 69.90 -17.39
CA ASP A 384 3.05 69.88 -18.79
C ASP A 384 2.36 70.98 -19.61
N ALA A 385 1.03 71.12 -19.48
CA ALA A 385 0.25 72.15 -20.15
C ALA A 385 0.68 73.58 -19.74
N ARG A 386 1.02 73.79 -18.46
CA ARG A 386 1.51 75.08 -17.97
C ARG A 386 2.89 75.41 -18.55
N ARG A 387 3.80 74.44 -18.64
CA ARG A 387 5.14 74.63 -19.24
C ARG A 387 5.05 74.88 -20.74
N LYS A 388 4.16 74.16 -21.44
CA LYS A 388 3.89 74.37 -22.87
C LYS A 388 3.40 75.79 -23.15
N ARG A 389 2.46 76.31 -22.34
CA ARG A 389 1.98 77.71 -22.47
C ARG A 389 3.08 78.74 -22.20
N ALA A 390 4.01 78.42 -21.30
CA ALA A 390 5.13 79.29 -20.95
C ALA A 390 6.34 79.16 -21.91
N GLY A 391 6.20 78.47 -23.05
CA GLY A 391 7.29 78.27 -24.02
C GLY A 391 8.45 77.40 -23.51
N LYS A 392 8.31 76.72 -22.37
CA LYS A 392 9.36 75.88 -21.78
C LYS A 392 9.30 74.46 -22.36
N HIS A 393 10.41 73.71 -22.27
CA HIS A 393 10.42 72.28 -22.61
C HIS A 393 9.32 71.50 -21.87
N PHE A 394 8.63 70.66 -22.65
CA PHE A 394 7.47 69.86 -22.26
C PHE A 394 7.64 68.39 -22.70
N LEU A 395 6.90 67.49 -22.07
CA LEU A 395 7.00 66.03 -22.19
C LEU A 395 5.92 65.41 -23.10
N LEU A 396 4.68 65.91 -23.13
CA LEU A 396 3.62 65.31 -23.95
C LEU A 396 3.58 65.91 -25.37
N PRO A 397 3.47 65.12 -26.46
CA PRO A 397 3.20 63.67 -26.50
C PRO A 397 4.41 62.79 -26.18
N LEU A 398 4.14 61.62 -25.58
CA LEU A 398 5.17 60.61 -25.27
C LEU A 398 5.69 59.96 -26.55
N LYS A 399 7.00 59.67 -26.59
CA LYS A 399 7.58 58.85 -27.68
C LYS A 399 7.11 57.40 -27.56
N LYS A 400 7.15 56.65 -28.68
CA LYS A 400 6.73 55.23 -28.71
C LYS A 400 7.47 54.36 -27.68
N SER A 401 8.75 54.63 -27.44
CA SER A 401 9.57 53.93 -26.44
C SER A 401 9.15 54.25 -25.00
N GLU A 402 8.89 55.51 -24.69
CA GLU A 402 8.50 55.99 -23.34
C GLU A 402 7.09 55.53 -22.96
N ARG A 403 6.21 55.30 -23.93
CA ARG A 403 4.82 54.89 -23.68
C ARG A 403 4.70 53.55 -22.95
N LYS A 404 5.73 52.69 -23.04
CA LYS A 404 5.79 51.40 -22.34
C LYS A 404 6.17 51.55 -20.85
N GLU A 405 6.83 52.66 -20.48
CA GLU A 405 7.30 52.96 -19.13
C GLU A 405 6.21 53.63 -18.26
N PHE A 406 5.07 54.05 -18.83
CA PHE A 406 4.03 54.76 -18.07
C PHE A 406 2.66 54.12 -18.14
N ILE A 407 1.99 54.09 -16.98
CA ILE A 407 0.63 53.56 -16.83
C ILE A 407 -0.36 54.71 -16.66
N PHE A 408 -1.46 54.70 -17.41
CA PHE A 408 -2.58 55.60 -17.16
C PHE A 408 -3.51 54.97 -16.11
N PRO A 409 -3.69 55.59 -14.92
CA PRO A 409 -4.48 55.00 -13.83
C PRO A 409 -5.91 54.61 -14.21
N TRP A 410 -6.51 55.36 -15.14
CA TRP A 410 -7.92 55.26 -15.53
C TRP A 410 -8.16 54.54 -16.86
N SER A 411 -7.11 54.02 -17.49
CA SER A 411 -7.26 53.31 -18.77
C SER A 411 -7.61 51.85 -18.51
N PRO A 412 -8.62 51.25 -19.16
CA PRO A 412 -8.90 49.81 -19.04
C PRO A 412 -7.84 48.94 -19.72
N LYS A 413 -6.87 49.54 -20.44
CA LYS A 413 -5.79 48.81 -21.09
C LYS A 413 -4.82 48.25 -20.04
N ILE A 414 -4.51 46.96 -20.18
CA ILE A 414 -3.52 46.24 -19.37
C ILE A 414 -2.16 46.41 -20.03
N TYR A 415 -1.16 46.79 -19.23
CA TYR A 415 0.21 46.96 -19.69
C TYR A 415 1.01 45.66 -19.51
N PRO A 416 2.06 45.42 -20.33
CA PRO A 416 2.84 44.17 -20.28
C PRO A 416 3.46 43.89 -18.90
N GLU A 417 3.90 44.94 -18.19
CA GLU A 417 4.42 44.81 -16.82
C GLU A 417 3.35 44.35 -15.80
N GLU A 418 2.09 44.71 -16.02
CA GLU A 418 0.96 44.27 -15.18
C GLU A 418 0.57 42.82 -15.51
N LEU A 419 0.79 42.37 -16.75
CA LEU A 419 0.50 41.01 -17.19
C LEU A 419 1.34 39.98 -16.44
N LYS A 420 2.61 40.29 -16.12
CA LYS A 420 3.50 39.38 -15.38
C LYS A 420 2.92 38.95 -14.02
N GLN A 421 2.20 39.86 -13.35
CA GLN A 421 1.54 39.56 -12.07
C GLN A 421 0.29 38.70 -12.23
N VAL A 422 -0.43 38.85 -13.35
CA VAL A 422 -1.59 38.03 -13.72
C VAL A 422 -1.15 36.61 -14.10
N MET A 423 -0.06 36.47 -14.85
CA MET A 423 0.48 35.17 -15.27
C MET A 423 0.79 34.25 -14.09
N ALA A 424 1.38 34.78 -13.01
CA ALA A 424 1.59 34.02 -11.78
C ALA A 424 0.27 33.52 -11.16
N GLY A 425 -0.81 34.29 -11.30
CA GLY A 425 -2.16 33.88 -10.88
C GLY A 425 -2.78 32.81 -11.74
N VAL A 426 -2.62 32.92 -13.06
CA VAL A 426 -3.11 31.92 -14.00
C VAL A 426 -2.43 30.58 -13.77
N ILE A 427 -1.12 30.57 -13.53
CA ILE A 427 -0.39 29.33 -13.19
C ILE A 427 -0.94 28.72 -11.90
N GLN A 428 -1.14 29.52 -10.85
CA GLN A 428 -1.72 29.06 -9.57
C GLN A 428 -3.14 28.51 -9.75
N LEU A 429 -3.97 29.18 -10.56
CA LEU A 429 -5.32 28.73 -10.88
C LEU A 429 -5.31 27.39 -11.62
N LEU A 430 -4.45 27.24 -12.62
CA LEU A 430 -4.32 25.99 -13.38
C LEU A 430 -3.84 24.84 -12.49
N SER A 431 -2.84 25.08 -11.64
CA SER A 431 -2.31 24.04 -10.75
C SER A 431 -3.35 23.56 -9.74
N ILE A 432 -4.10 24.48 -9.11
CA ILE A 432 -5.11 24.09 -8.12
C ILE A 432 -6.34 23.45 -8.79
N SER A 433 -6.73 23.93 -9.98
CA SER A 433 -7.83 23.34 -10.74
C SER A 433 -7.50 21.92 -11.17
N LEU A 434 -6.28 21.67 -11.63
CA LEU A 434 -5.80 20.33 -11.95
C LEU A 434 -5.87 19.40 -10.73
N LEU A 435 -5.40 19.86 -9.56
CA LEU A 435 -5.48 19.10 -8.32
C LEU A 435 -6.94 18.75 -7.95
N CYS A 436 -7.86 19.72 -8.04
CA CYS A 436 -9.29 19.47 -7.80
C CYS A 436 -9.85 18.41 -8.75
N VAL A 437 -9.57 18.52 -10.05
CA VAL A 437 -10.04 17.56 -11.05
C VAL A 437 -9.50 16.17 -10.78
N VAL A 438 -8.20 16.03 -10.50
CA VAL A 438 -7.58 14.73 -10.19
C VAL A 438 -8.21 14.10 -8.95
N LEU A 439 -8.34 14.84 -7.84
CA LEU A 439 -8.92 14.27 -6.62
C LEU A 439 -10.39 13.89 -6.77
N LEU A 440 -11.20 14.74 -7.41
CA LEU A 440 -12.62 14.43 -7.65
C LEU A 440 -12.81 13.26 -8.63
N THR A 441 -11.92 13.11 -9.61
CA THR A 441 -11.99 11.97 -10.55
C THR A 441 -11.56 10.67 -9.87
N VAL A 442 -10.53 10.68 -9.02
CA VAL A 442 -10.12 9.50 -8.23
C VAL A 442 -11.23 9.09 -7.27
N ASP A 443 -11.82 10.04 -6.54
CA ASP A 443 -12.94 9.78 -5.64
C ASP A 443 -14.15 9.16 -6.37
N PHE A 444 -14.55 9.77 -7.49
CA PHE A 444 -15.64 9.24 -8.31
C PHE A 444 -15.33 7.86 -8.87
N ALA A 445 -14.10 7.63 -9.37
CA ALA A 445 -13.70 6.34 -9.90
C ALA A 445 -13.72 5.26 -8.81
N LEU A 446 -13.16 5.55 -7.63
CA LEU A 446 -13.15 4.63 -6.49
C LEU A 446 -14.57 4.30 -6.03
N PHE A 447 -15.43 5.30 -5.90
CA PHE A 447 -16.85 5.10 -5.60
C PHE A 447 -17.52 4.16 -6.61
N ARG A 448 -17.30 4.38 -7.92
CA ARG A 448 -17.90 3.54 -8.98
C ARG A 448 -17.38 2.11 -8.95
N VAL A 449 -16.09 1.92 -8.72
CA VAL A 449 -15.50 0.58 -8.59
C VAL A 449 -16.09 -0.15 -7.39
N LEU A 450 -16.16 0.50 -6.22
CA LEU A 450 -16.72 -0.11 -5.01
C LEU A 450 -18.22 -0.37 -5.10
N ASP A 451 -18.96 0.48 -5.78
CA ASP A 451 -20.38 0.28 -6.07
C ASP A 451 -20.62 -0.93 -6.99
N VAL A 452 -19.77 -1.12 -8.01
CA VAL A 452 -19.81 -2.33 -8.86
C VAL A 452 -19.43 -3.57 -8.07
N ILE A 453 -18.35 -3.51 -7.28
CA ILE A 453 -17.91 -4.61 -6.42
C ILE A 453 -19.03 -4.98 -5.46
N SER A 454 -19.50 -4.06 -4.63
CA SER A 454 -20.54 -4.29 -3.62
C SER A 454 -21.82 -4.90 -4.20
N ARG A 455 -22.21 -4.52 -5.42
CA ARG A 455 -23.41 -5.08 -6.09
C ARG A 455 -23.19 -6.48 -6.68
N HIS A 456 -21.98 -6.82 -7.09
CA HIS A 456 -21.68 -8.08 -7.77
C HIS A 456 -20.91 -9.09 -6.92
N THR A 457 -20.38 -8.72 -5.75
CA THR A 457 -19.65 -9.64 -4.88
C THR A 457 -20.53 -10.43 -3.92
N PHE A 458 -21.82 -10.10 -3.76
CA PHE A 458 -22.70 -10.90 -2.92
C PHE A 458 -22.82 -12.33 -3.47
N THR A 459 -22.33 -13.31 -2.70
CA THR A 459 -22.33 -14.72 -3.07
C THR A 459 -22.82 -15.57 -1.90
N GLN A 460 -23.74 -16.49 -2.18
CA GLN A 460 -24.18 -17.52 -1.25
C GLN A 460 -23.38 -18.80 -1.56
N PHE A 461 -22.61 -19.26 -0.58
CA PHE A 461 -21.86 -20.51 -0.67
C PHE A 461 -22.72 -21.63 -0.06
N ASN A 462 -23.29 -22.46 -0.94
CA ASN A 462 -24.01 -23.67 -0.57
C ASN A 462 -23.21 -24.87 -1.07
N VAL A 463 -22.35 -25.43 -0.21
CA VAL A 463 -21.59 -26.64 -0.54
C VAL A 463 -22.22 -27.81 0.19
N THR A 464 -22.89 -28.68 -0.57
CA THR A 464 -23.41 -29.97 -0.11
C THR A 464 -22.50 -31.07 -0.63
N SER A 465 -21.83 -31.80 0.27
CA SER A 465 -21.02 -32.96 -0.07
C SER A 465 -21.52 -34.16 0.73
N GLY A 466 -22.01 -35.18 0.02
CA GLY A 466 -22.44 -36.45 0.60
C GLY A 466 -21.56 -37.59 0.08
N HIS A 467 -20.95 -38.36 0.97
CA HIS A 467 -20.26 -39.59 0.63
C HIS A 467 -20.84 -40.76 1.40
N GLN A 468 -21.17 -41.85 0.72
CA GLN A 468 -21.63 -43.09 1.33
C GLN A 468 -20.88 -44.25 0.68
N VAL A 469 -19.84 -44.72 1.36
CA VAL A 469 -19.10 -45.92 0.97
C VAL A 469 -19.31 -46.97 2.03
N ASN A 470 -19.74 -48.15 1.59
CA ASN A 470 -19.86 -49.33 2.44
C ASN A 470 -19.15 -50.48 1.73
N ILE A 471 -18.00 -50.88 2.27
CA ILE A 471 -17.18 -51.95 1.72
C ILE A 471 -17.05 -53.01 2.81
N ASN A 472 -17.43 -54.25 2.47
CA ASN A 472 -17.37 -55.37 3.39
C ASN A 472 -16.23 -56.32 2.98
N VAL A 473 -15.35 -56.64 3.93
CA VAL A 473 -14.20 -57.53 3.71
C VAL A 473 -14.48 -58.89 4.35
N GLY A 474 -14.54 -59.94 3.54
CA GLY A 474 -14.72 -61.32 4.00
C GLY A 474 -13.40 -62.04 4.32
N GLY A 475 -13.47 -63.05 5.19
CA GLY A 475 -12.33 -63.92 5.55
C GLY A 475 -11.69 -63.58 6.91
N ASP A 476 -11.04 -64.59 7.50
CA ASP A 476 -10.45 -64.52 8.85
C ASP A 476 -8.91 -64.48 8.87
N SER A 477 -8.28 -64.19 7.72
CA SER A 477 -6.82 -64.06 7.64
C SER A 477 -6.34 -62.72 8.23
N MET A 478 -5.08 -62.68 8.68
CA MET A 478 -4.39 -61.45 9.11
C MET A 478 -4.55 -60.31 8.07
N VAL A 479 -4.40 -60.63 6.78
CA VAL A 479 -4.56 -59.67 5.67
C VAL A 479 -6.01 -59.19 5.53
N ALA A 480 -6.99 -60.08 5.67
CA ALA A 480 -8.41 -59.71 5.65
C ALA A 480 -8.76 -58.81 6.84
N ARG A 481 -8.17 -59.06 8.03
CA ARG A 481 -8.33 -58.21 9.21
C ARG A 481 -7.71 -56.84 9.00
N LEU A 482 -6.48 -56.76 8.49
CA LEU A 482 -5.80 -55.50 8.17
C LEU A 482 -6.56 -54.67 7.13
N LEU A 483 -7.05 -55.30 6.06
CA LEU A 483 -7.89 -54.64 5.07
C LEU A 483 -9.21 -54.17 5.67
N ARG A 484 -9.85 -54.96 6.55
CA ARG A 484 -11.08 -54.58 7.23
C ARG A 484 -10.88 -53.35 8.11
N THR A 485 -9.82 -53.31 8.92
CA THR A 485 -9.44 -52.17 9.77
C THR A 485 -9.04 -50.94 8.94
N THR A 486 -8.47 -51.13 7.76
CA THR A 486 -8.14 -49.99 6.87
C THR A 486 -9.39 -49.43 6.17
N ILE A 487 -10.37 -50.30 5.87
CA ILE A 487 -11.59 -49.95 5.14
C ILE A 487 -12.69 -49.44 6.06
N SER A 488 -12.71 -49.82 7.34
CA SER A 488 -13.66 -49.31 8.34
C SER A 488 -13.60 -47.79 8.49
N GLY A 489 -12.41 -47.19 8.45
CA GLY A 489 -12.27 -45.73 8.44
C GLY A 489 -12.82 -45.03 7.18
N PHE A 490 -13.00 -45.74 6.07
CA PHE A 490 -13.71 -45.27 4.86
C PHE A 490 -15.19 -45.62 4.85
N ASN A 491 -15.65 -46.55 5.71
CA ASN A 491 -17.04 -46.94 5.85
C ASN A 491 -17.81 -45.92 6.70
N SER A 492 -17.73 -44.65 6.29
CA SER A 492 -18.38 -43.53 6.94
C SER A 492 -19.32 -42.85 5.96
N SER A 493 -20.53 -42.57 6.42
CA SER A 493 -21.45 -41.67 5.73
C SER A 493 -21.26 -40.27 6.30
N SER A 494 -20.71 -39.36 5.51
CA SER A 494 -20.63 -37.94 5.87
C SER A 494 -21.50 -37.11 4.94
N ASP A 495 -22.34 -36.28 5.54
CA ASP A 495 -23.06 -35.20 4.88
C ASP A 495 -22.50 -33.89 5.43
N VAL A 496 -21.83 -33.14 4.58
CA VAL A 496 -21.30 -31.82 4.90
C VAL A 496 -22.12 -30.81 4.13
N ASN A 497 -22.95 -30.06 4.86
CA ASN A 497 -23.73 -28.96 4.33
C ASN A 497 -23.19 -27.64 4.90
N ILE A 498 -22.41 -26.92 4.10
CA ILE A 498 -21.90 -25.59 4.44
C ILE A 498 -22.81 -24.57 3.78
N HIS A 499 -23.53 -23.82 4.62
CA HIS A 499 -24.33 -22.67 4.20
C HIS A 499 -23.72 -21.40 4.81
N SER A 500 -23.19 -20.53 3.96
CA SER A 500 -22.64 -19.24 4.38
C SER A 500 -22.89 -18.17 3.32
N ASP A 501 -22.98 -16.93 3.78
CA ASP A 501 -23.06 -15.74 2.93
C ASP A 501 -21.93 -14.77 3.29
N ASN A 502 -21.65 -13.82 2.40
CA ASN A 502 -20.65 -12.79 2.62
C ASN A 502 -21.27 -11.41 2.90
N ARG A 503 -22.52 -11.37 3.40
CA ARG A 503 -23.27 -10.13 3.56
C ARG A 503 -22.61 -9.19 4.58
N GLU A 504 -22.07 -9.74 5.65
CA GLU A 504 -21.33 -8.98 6.67
C GLU A 504 -20.03 -8.36 6.14
N CYS A 505 -19.45 -8.93 5.08
CA CYS A 505 -18.23 -8.42 4.46
C CYS A 505 -18.49 -7.32 3.42
N VAL A 506 -19.74 -7.04 3.03
CA VAL A 506 -20.05 -6.01 2.03
C VAL A 506 -20.28 -4.67 2.72
N SER A 507 -19.34 -3.73 2.53
CA SER A 507 -19.47 -2.35 3.01
C SER A 507 -20.02 -1.43 1.90
N PRO A 508 -21.07 -0.63 2.16
CA PRO A 508 -21.61 0.28 1.16
C PRO A 508 -20.61 1.42 0.85
N PRO A 509 -20.45 1.81 -0.42
CA PRO A 509 -19.54 2.89 -0.78
C PRO A 509 -20.08 4.25 -0.33
N SER A 510 -19.20 5.10 0.18
CA SER A 510 -19.52 6.48 0.57
C SER A 510 -19.45 7.42 -0.65
N ALA A 511 -20.56 8.08 -0.94
CA ALA A 511 -20.65 9.07 -2.02
C ALA A 511 -20.30 10.47 -1.49
N LEU A 512 -19.53 11.24 -2.28
CA LEU A 512 -19.20 12.61 -1.92
C LEU A 512 -20.43 13.53 -2.06
N PRO A 513 -20.75 14.36 -1.04
CA PRO A 513 -21.93 15.22 -1.09
C PRO A 513 -21.79 16.33 -2.14
N ILE A 514 -22.91 16.68 -2.78
CA ILE A 514 -23.00 17.72 -3.83
C ILE A 514 -22.46 19.07 -3.35
N SER A 515 -22.59 19.38 -2.06
CA SER A 515 -22.09 20.60 -1.43
C SER A 515 -20.58 20.79 -1.62
N VAL A 516 -19.79 19.71 -1.63
CA VAL A 516 -18.34 19.77 -1.81
C VAL A 516 -17.98 20.12 -3.26
N TYR A 517 -18.66 19.53 -4.25
CA TYR A 517 -18.49 19.88 -5.66
C TYR A 517 -18.79 21.36 -5.92
N VAL A 518 -19.92 21.85 -5.38
CA VAL A 518 -20.31 23.26 -5.49
C VAL A 518 -19.28 24.16 -4.81
N SER A 519 -18.79 23.78 -3.63
CA SER A 519 -17.76 24.52 -2.90
C SER A 519 -16.45 24.63 -3.68
N CYS A 520 -15.95 23.52 -4.24
CA CYS A 520 -14.74 23.51 -5.07
C CYS A 520 -14.88 24.39 -6.31
N VAL A 521 -15.96 24.21 -7.08
CA VAL A 521 -16.22 24.99 -8.31
C VAL A 521 -16.35 26.47 -7.98
N SER A 522 -17.10 26.81 -6.92
CA SER A 522 -17.28 28.18 -6.45
C SER A 522 -15.94 28.83 -6.04
N CYS A 523 -15.11 28.13 -5.26
CA CYS A 523 -13.81 28.65 -4.83
C CYS A 523 -12.83 28.86 -6.00
N VAL A 524 -12.82 27.95 -6.98
CA VAL A 524 -12.01 28.07 -8.19
C VAL A 524 -12.48 29.25 -9.05
N LEU A 525 -13.79 29.43 -9.20
CA LEU A 525 -14.38 30.60 -9.88
C LEU A 525 -13.98 31.91 -9.17
N LEU A 526 -14.07 31.96 -7.84
CA LEU A 526 -13.64 33.13 -7.06
C LEU A 526 -12.14 33.41 -7.24
N LEU A 527 -11.30 32.37 -7.28
CA LEU A 527 -9.86 32.51 -7.51
C LEU A 527 -9.56 33.07 -8.91
N ALA A 528 -10.31 32.62 -9.93
CA ALA A 528 -10.23 33.14 -11.28
C ALA A 528 -10.63 34.62 -11.33
N LEU A 529 -11.74 34.98 -10.68
CA LEU A 529 -12.20 36.37 -10.57
C LEU A 529 -11.17 37.26 -9.87
N PHE A 530 -10.56 36.80 -8.77
CA PHE A 530 -9.52 37.56 -8.06
C PHE A 530 -8.29 37.78 -8.95
N SER A 531 -7.92 36.78 -9.74
CA SER A 531 -6.81 36.88 -10.69
C SER A 531 -7.10 37.89 -11.80
N CYS A 532 -8.33 37.94 -12.31
CA CYS A 532 -8.76 38.95 -13.30
C CYS A 532 -8.80 40.37 -12.71
N PHE A 533 -9.29 40.53 -11.48
CA PHE A 533 -9.40 41.83 -10.84
C PHE A 533 -8.09 42.38 -10.25
N GLN A 534 -7.06 41.55 -10.12
CA GLN A 534 -5.78 41.91 -9.51
C GLN A 534 -5.12 43.18 -10.08
N VAL A 535 -5.19 43.37 -11.40
CA VAL A 535 -4.63 44.57 -12.05
C VAL A 535 -5.34 45.84 -11.55
N TYR A 536 -6.65 45.77 -11.44
CA TYR A 536 -7.48 46.89 -11.02
C TYR A 536 -7.38 47.15 -9.51
N THR A 537 -7.24 46.10 -8.69
CA THR A 537 -7.07 46.23 -7.23
C THR A 537 -5.71 46.85 -6.88
N ASN A 538 -4.66 46.51 -7.62
CA ASN A 538 -3.34 47.15 -7.48
C ASN A 538 -3.38 48.65 -7.81
N ARG A 539 -4.10 49.05 -8.87
CA ARG A 539 -4.30 50.46 -9.21
C ARG A 539 -5.16 51.18 -8.17
N LEU A 540 -6.20 50.53 -7.66
CA LEU A 540 -7.06 51.07 -6.60
C LEU A 540 -6.28 51.34 -5.31
N ARG A 541 -5.40 50.42 -4.90
CA ARG A 541 -4.50 50.56 -3.75
C ARG A 541 -3.69 51.86 -3.81
N ARG A 542 -3.14 52.19 -4.98
CA ARG A 542 -2.41 53.45 -5.20
C ARG A 542 -3.31 54.67 -5.11
N VAL A 543 -4.52 54.61 -5.68
CA VAL A 543 -5.50 55.71 -5.64
C VAL A 543 -5.91 56.03 -4.19
N ILE A 544 -6.11 55.00 -3.36
CA ILE A 544 -6.39 55.16 -1.93
C ILE A 544 -5.25 55.89 -1.22
N ALA A 545 -3.99 55.44 -1.41
CA ALA A 545 -2.84 56.08 -0.78
C ALA A 545 -2.65 57.55 -1.21
N ALA A 546 -2.85 57.84 -2.50
CA ALA A 546 -2.78 59.20 -3.05
C ALA A 546 -3.85 60.13 -2.47
N PHE A 547 -5.04 59.59 -2.16
CA PHE A 547 -6.13 60.36 -1.57
C PHE A 547 -5.84 60.77 -0.11
N TYR A 548 -5.29 59.86 0.70
CA TYR A 548 -4.94 60.14 2.10
C TYR A 548 -3.69 61.03 2.25
N HIS A 549 -2.74 60.96 1.31
CA HIS A 549 -1.48 61.72 1.36
C HIS A 549 -1.26 62.63 0.14
N PRO A 550 -2.10 63.67 -0.07
CA PRO A 550 -2.05 64.51 -1.28
C PRO A 550 -0.75 65.33 -1.40
N LYS A 551 -0.15 65.75 -0.26
CA LYS A 551 1.14 66.45 -0.26
C LYS A 551 2.27 65.55 -0.79
N ARG A 552 2.26 64.26 -0.41
CA ARG A 552 3.26 63.28 -0.85
C ARG A 552 3.09 62.92 -2.33
N GLU A 553 1.85 62.73 -2.80
CA GLU A 553 1.56 62.47 -4.22
C GLU A 553 2.05 63.61 -5.11
N LYS A 554 1.83 64.88 -4.74
CA LYS A 554 2.35 66.03 -5.49
C LYS A 554 3.87 66.01 -5.63
N LYS A 555 4.61 65.70 -4.54
CA LYS A 555 6.08 65.59 -4.56
C LYS A 555 6.52 64.46 -5.50
N ARG A 556 5.87 63.29 -5.43
CA ARG A 556 6.19 62.12 -6.27
C ARG A 556 5.95 62.37 -7.76
N VAL A 557 4.84 63.04 -8.10
CA VAL A 557 4.53 63.41 -9.49
C VAL A 557 5.51 64.46 -10.02
N LEU A 558 5.89 65.45 -9.21
CA LEU A 558 6.87 66.47 -9.59
C LEU A 558 8.25 65.85 -9.82
N PHE A 559 8.67 64.96 -8.91
CA PHE A 559 9.91 64.21 -9.05
C PHE A 559 9.93 63.38 -10.34
N LEU A 560 8.88 62.61 -10.61
CA LEU A 560 8.77 61.81 -11.84
C LEU A 560 8.83 62.69 -13.10
N TYR A 561 8.15 63.84 -13.09
CA TYR A 561 8.17 64.79 -14.20
C TYR A 561 9.57 65.35 -14.44
N ASN A 562 10.26 65.81 -13.39
CA ASN A 562 11.60 66.37 -13.49
C ASN A 562 12.63 65.31 -13.92
N LEU A 563 12.55 64.09 -13.38
CA LEU A 563 13.41 62.97 -13.76
C LEU A 563 13.31 62.68 -15.26
N GLN A 564 12.10 62.66 -15.80
CA GLN A 564 11.86 62.35 -17.21
C GLN A 564 12.22 63.51 -18.14
N LEU A 565 12.03 64.75 -17.67
CA LEU A 565 12.51 65.93 -18.37
C LEU A 565 14.05 65.93 -18.45
N HIS A 566 14.73 65.62 -17.34
CA HIS A 566 16.18 65.50 -17.29
C HIS A 566 16.67 64.39 -18.22
N LYS A 567 16.07 63.20 -18.19
CA LYS A 567 16.34 62.14 -19.17
C LYS A 567 16.24 62.69 -20.60
N ARG A 568 15.14 63.35 -20.98
CA ARG A 568 14.99 63.90 -22.35
C ARG A 568 16.04 64.95 -22.73
N ILE A 569 16.56 65.74 -21.78
CA ILE A 569 17.61 66.74 -22.04
C ILE A 569 19.01 66.10 -22.09
N SER A 570 19.31 65.13 -21.23
CA SER A 570 20.60 64.45 -21.17
C SER A 570 20.80 63.43 -22.30
N PHE A 571 19.74 62.75 -22.76
CA PHE A 571 19.81 61.77 -23.85
C PHE A 571 20.37 62.32 -25.19
N PRO A 572 19.99 63.52 -25.70
CA PRO A 572 20.61 64.09 -26.89
C PRO A 572 22.07 64.51 -26.66
N HIS A 573 22.45 64.89 -25.44
CA HIS A 573 23.84 65.24 -25.09
C HIS A 573 24.76 64.00 -25.12
N ARG A 574 24.32 62.88 -24.52
CA ARG A 574 25.03 61.58 -24.58
C ARG A 574 25.15 61.04 -26.02
N LYS A 575 24.11 61.16 -26.85
CA LYS A 575 24.18 60.78 -28.27
C LYS A 575 25.14 61.65 -29.08
N LYS A 576 25.21 62.96 -28.81
CA LYS A 576 26.18 63.88 -29.44
C LYS A 576 27.63 63.58 -29.05
N ILE A 577 27.87 63.15 -27.80
CA ILE A 577 29.21 62.76 -27.32
C ILE A 577 29.62 61.42 -27.94
N ILE A 578 28.73 60.42 -27.98
CA ILE A 578 28.99 59.11 -28.60
C ILE A 578 29.16 59.23 -30.12
N SER A 579 28.51 60.20 -30.78
CA SER A 579 28.71 60.45 -32.22
C SER A 579 29.98 61.25 -32.55
N ARG A 580 30.65 61.85 -31.56
CA ARG A 580 31.87 62.67 -31.74
C ARG A 580 33.16 61.97 -31.31
N GLY A 581 33.09 60.81 -30.65
CA GLY A 581 34.26 59.97 -30.37
C GLY A 581 34.55 58.97 -31.51
N PRO A 582 35.82 58.65 -31.81
CA PRO A 582 36.15 57.65 -32.82
C PRO A 582 35.58 56.28 -32.40
N LYS A 583 34.81 55.66 -33.30
CA LYS A 583 34.23 54.33 -33.06
C LYS A 583 35.33 53.28 -33.17
N THR A 584 35.96 52.93 -32.06
CA THR A 584 36.89 51.79 -32.01
C THR A 584 36.15 50.45 -31.96
N VAL A 585 36.79 49.45 -32.56
CA VAL A 585 36.31 48.09 -32.88
C VAL A 585 35.70 47.34 -31.67
N PHE A 586 35.98 47.77 -30.44
CA PHE A 586 35.50 47.18 -29.20
C PHE A 586 33.95 47.25 -29.01
N GLN A 587 33.27 48.18 -29.68
CA GLN A 587 31.80 48.29 -29.61
C GLN A 587 31.03 47.25 -30.47
N ARG A 588 31.70 46.52 -31.38
CA ARG A 588 31.08 45.42 -32.14
C ARG A 588 31.04 44.10 -31.36
N LEU A 589 32.03 43.84 -30.51
CA LEU A 589 32.10 42.60 -29.72
C LEU A 589 31.09 42.56 -28.56
N ASN A 590 30.75 43.71 -27.97
CA ASN A 590 29.84 43.78 -26.82
C ASN A 590 28.33 43.75 -27.18
N ARG A 591 28.01 43.39 -28.43
CA ARG A 591 26.64 43.25 -28.97
C ARG A 591 26.17 41.79 -28.96
N TRP A 592 27.07 40.82 -28.84
CA TRP A 592 26.73 39.39 -28.73
C TRP A 592 26.57 38.89 -27.28
N GLY A 593 27.15 39.55 -26.29
CA GLY A 593 27.10 39.11 -24.88
C GLY A 593 25.85 39.51 -24.07
N ARG A 594 24.93 40.32 -24.63
CA ARG A 594 23.75 40.87 -23.91
C ARG A 594 22.47 40.07 -24.11
N GLY A 595 22.59 38.77 -24.37
CA GLY A 595 21.46 37.86 -24.60
C GLY A 595 20.95 37.08 -23.38
N LEU A 596 21.69 37.00 -22.26
CA LEU A 596 21.38 35.98 -21.24
C LEU A 596 21.09 36.43 -19.80
N PHE A 597 21.25 37.69 -19.41
CA PHE A 597 20.88 38.11 -18.05
C PHE A 597 20.22 39.49 -18.03
N HIS A 598 18.89 39.51 -17.94
CA HIS A 598 18.10 40.72 -17.76
C HIS A 598 17.67 40.84 -16.29
N HIS A 599 18.53 41.45 -15.48
CA HIS A 599 18.18 41.92 -14.13
C HIS A 599 18.02 43.45 -14.18
N PRO A 600 16.83 44.02 -13.89
CA PRO A 600 16.61 45.46 -13.94
C PRO A 600 16.95 46.08 -12.58
N LYS A 601 18.23 46.12 -12.20
CA LYS A 601 18.65 46.79 -10.94
C LYS A 601 19.94 47.60 -11.02
N GLN A 602 20.56 47.77 -12.18
CA GLN A 602 21.89 48.41 -12.25
C GLN A 602 21.96 49.48 -13.35
N GLU A 603 21.26 50.60 -13.12
CA GLU A 603 21.51 51.86 -13.85
C GLU A 603 21.49 53.09 -12.91
N ALA A 604 21.62 52.90 -11.59
CA ALA A 604 21.49 53.98 -10.60
C ALA A 604 22.78 54.29 -9.81
N SER A 605 23.95 53.77 -10.21
CA SER A 605 25.20 53.99 -9.46
C SER A 605 26.08 55.15 -9.96
N ASP A 606 25.66 55.91 -10.98
CA ASP A 606 26.41 57.08 -11.45
C ASP A 606 25.51 58.32 -11.49
N PHE A 607 25.19 58.89 -10.33
CA PHE A 607 24.85 60.30 -10.22
C PHE A 607 25.36 60.84 -8.88
N GLU A 608 26.37 61.70 -8.97
CA GLU A 608 26.94 62.47 -7.88
C GLU A 608 25.85 63.13 -7.01
N VAL A 609 26.05 62.98 -5.72
CA VAL A 609 25.36 63.70 -4.65
C VAL A 609 25.63 65.19 -4.84
N THR A 610 24.61 65.96 -5.22
CA THR A 610 24.60 67.41 -5.04
C THR A 610 23.59 67.75 -3.96
N HIS A 611 24.11 68.15 -2.80
CA HIS A 611 23.37 68.77 -1.72
C HIS A 611 22.68 70.04 -2.23
N TYR A 612 21.37 70.16 -2.05
CA TYR A 612 20.70 71.46 -2.06
C TYR A 612 20.48 71.90 -0.62
N ALA A 613 21.17 72.98 -0.26
CA ALA A 613 21.01 73.70 0.99
C ALA A 613 19.65 74.39 1.08
N ASP A 614 19.15 74.50 2.30
CA ASP A 614 17.99 75.30 2.70
C ASP A 614 18.16 76.77 2.31
N SER A 615 17.13 77.34 1.69
CA SER A 615 16.75 78.77 1.68
C SER A 615 15.31 78.89 1.23
#